data_AF-A0AA40EDC0-F1
#
_entry.id   AF-A0AA40EDC0-F1
#
_cell.length_a   1.000
_cell.length_b   1.000
_cell.length_c   1.000
_cell.angle_alpha   90.00
_cell.angle_beta   90.00
_cell.angle_gamma   90.00
#
_symmetry.space_group_name_H-M   'P 1'
#
loop_
_entity.id
_entity.type
_entity.pdbx_description
1 polymer ?
#
loop_
_entity_poly.entity_id
_entity_poly.type
_entity_poly.pdbx_seq_one_letter_code
_entity_poly.pdbx_strand_id
1 'polypeptide(L)'
;MATHSPEYSDDEYDFDEEYFAQTYKPLSNLPTPPPSSRDSLVAQSPRSLLEDGGLVDSALLGPAVHLVNLVPPTASLAVPSVALVHEILVRSDLPMDTIGLAVCILDSLSSKFSLNWRLLCPLAQRETLSELPKRHTLPVSPVGMAQLHIDCVGPEVIVLAALTIAVKFLEDCQEPTQYYASAWGKNQWTCDQINVTERCIMESLGYRILPLWDPVLIGDAVNDMERAGRQALYPPQPRKSEKHQRSQSEAVTGLGLPLTPAETPVLENGPAVVVPLVDGGEMRVTFGGEGPASVACPELHLPRGKRKTFPTSG
;
A
#
# COMPACT_ATOMS: atom_id res chain seq x y z
N MET A 1 11.07 54.49 61.61
CA MET A 1 10.38 53.63 62.58
C MET A 1 10.87 52.21 62.35
N ALA A 2 11.54 51.64 63.36
CA ALA A 2 11.74 50.20 63.55
C ALA A 2 10.34 49.55 63.83
N THR A 3 10.03 48.27 63.76
CA THR A 3 10.70 46.94 63.78
C THR A 3 9.59 45.92 63.45
N HIS A 4 9.89 44.84 62.73
CA HIS A 4 9.68 43.43 63.14
C HIS A 4 9.73 42.49 61.92
N SER A 5 10.77 41.64 61.89
CA SER A 5 10.73 40.36 61.19
C SER A 5 9.91 39.36 62.01
N PRO A 6 9.25 38.40 61.34
CA PRO A 6 9.15 37.04 61.81
C PRO A 6 10.03 36.13 60.94
N GLU A 7 10.80 35.32 61.65
CA GLU A 7 11.60 34.20 61.15
C GLU A 7 10.68 33.21 60.42
N TYR A 8 11.02 32.89 59.16
CA TYR A 8 10.46 31.73 58.47
C TYR A 8 11.41 30.56 58.73
N SER A 9 10.89 29.59 59.48
CA SER A 9 11.49 28.30 59.77
C SER A 9 11.75 27.55 58.46
N ASP A 10 12.99 27.08 58.34
CA ASP A 10 13.50 26.24 57.25
C ASP A 10 12.98 24.81 57.48
N ASP A 11 11.80 24.51 56.93
CA ASP A 11 11.27 23.15 56.93
C ASP A 11 12.05 22.35 55.87
N GLU A 12 13.17 21.77 56.33
CA GLU A 12 14.00 20.80 55.64
C GLU A 12 13.11 19.62 55.21
N TYR A 13 12.65 19.64 53.96
CA TYR A 13 12.05 18.47 53.32
C TYR A 13 13.17 17.43 53.16
N ASP A 14 13.33 16.59 54.18
CA ASP A 14 14.25 15.46 54.16
C ASP A 14 13.79 14.51 53.06
N PHE A 15 14.44 14.61 51.91
CA PHE A 15 14.19 13.72 50.79
C PHE A 15 14.74 12.35 51.18
N ASP A 16 13.85 11.46 51.61
CA ASP A 16 14.16 10.07 51.96
C ASP A 16 14.63 9.28 50.72
N GLU A 17 15.87 9.51 50.31
CA GLU A 17 16.57 8.79 49.24
C GLU A 17 16.53 7.28 49.50
N GLU A 18 16.51 6.87 50.77
CA GLU A 18 16.43 5.46 51.17
C GLU A 18 15.06 4.83 50.88
N TYR A 19 13.95 5.57 51.03
CA TYR A 19 12.63 5.12 50.61
C TYR A 19 12.51 5.06 49.08
N PHE A 20 13.12 6.02 48.38
CA PHE A 20 13.13 6.06 46.92
C PHE A 20 13.93 4.90 46.33
N ALA A 21 15.11 4.60 46.88
CA ALA A 21 15.96 3.49 46.47
C ALA A 21 15.34 2.11 46.76
N GLN A 22 14.57 1.97 47.85
CA GLN A 22 13.84 0.75 48.16
C GLN A 22 12.63 0.52 47.25
N THR A 23 11.93 1.58 46.88
CA THR A 23 10.67 1.49 46.11
C THR A 23 10.90 1.47 44.59
N TYR A 24 11.89 2.23 44.10
CA TYR A 24 12.18 2.34 42.68
C TYR A 24 13.41 1.51 42.29
N LYS A 25 13.21 0.19 42.20
CA LYS A 25 14.18 -0.70 41.59
C LYS A 25 14.27 -0.40 40.09
N PRO A 26 15.46 -0.10 39.52
CA PRO A 26 15.59 0.17 38.09
C PRO A 26 15.00 -0.98 37.27
N LEU A 27 14.08 -0.67 36.36
CA LEU A 27 13.38 -1.63 35.49
C LEU A 27 14.29 -2.25 34.41
N SER A 28 15.60 -2.30 34.63
CA SER A 28 16.62 -2.76 33.69
C SER A 28 16.64 -4.28 33.47
N ASN A 29 15.72 -5.02 34.09
CA ASN A 29 15.53 -6.47 33.90
C ASN A 29 14.24 -6.82 33.14
N LEU A 30 13.55 -5.84 32.55
CA LEU A 30 12.58 -6.18 31.51
C LEU A 30 13.37 -6.76 30.32
N PRO A 31 12.98 -7.93 29.78
CA PRO A 31 13.58 -8.40 28.55
C PRO A 31 13.45 -7.27 27.54
N THR A 32 14.58 -6.84 26.98
CA THR A 32 14.56 -5.95 25.83
C THR A 32 13.59 -6.57 24.83
N PRO A 33 12.58 -5.82 24.34
CA PRO A 33 11.75 -6.35 23.28
C PRO A 33 12.70 -6.84 22.16
N PRO A 34 12.44 -8.03 21.59
CA PRO A 34 13.28 -8.54 20.51
C PRO A 34 13.43 -7.45 19.45
N PRO A 35 14.61 -7.31 18.83
CA PRO A 35 14.80 -6.35 17.75
C PRO A 35 13.66 -6.54 16.75
N SER A 36 12.88 -5.48 16.53
CA SER A 36 11.79 -5.51 15.57
C SER A 36 12.35 -5.93 14.22
N SER A 37 11.70 -6.89 13.55
CA SER A 37 12.04 -7.44 12.23
C SER A 37 11.98 -6.41 11.08
N ARG A 38 12.18 -5.12 11.37
CA ARG A 38 12.24 -4.01 10.42
C ARG A 38 13.58 -3.92 9.67
N ASP A 39 14.46 -4.90 9.83
CA ASP A 39 15.61 -5.07 8.93
C ASP A 39 15.17 -5.34 7.47
N SER A 40 13.90 -5.71 7.24
CA SER A 40 13.33 -5.87 5.89
C SER A 40 13.21 -4.54 5.11
N LEU A 41 13.33 -3.39 5.76
CA LEU A 41 13.29 -2.08 5.09
C LEU A 41 14.65 -1.70 4.47
N VAL A 42 15.75 -2.31 4.94
CA VAL A 42 17.08 -2.01 4.41
C VAL A 42 17.26 -2.60 3.01
N ALA A 43 16.67 -3.77 2.74
CA ALA A 43 16.69 -4.41 1.42
C ALA A 43 15.83 -3.69 0.36
N GLN A 44 14.85 -2.89 0.79
CA GLN A 44 14.00 -2.05 -0.07
C GLN A 44 14.48 -0.60 -0.16
N SER A 45 15.63 -0.28 0.43
CA SER A 45 16.23 1.04 0.27
C SER A 45 16.51 1.27 -1.22
N PRO A 46 16.15 2.44 -1.79
CA PRO A 46 16.50 2.78 -3.17
C PRO A 46 18.00 2.59 -3.50
N ARG A 47 18.86 2.54 -2.46
CA ARG A 47 20.30 2.29 -2.57
C ARG A 47 20.70 0.86 -2.94
N SER A 48 20.03 -0.17 -2.43
CA SER A 48 20.33 -1.57 -2.83
C SER A 48 20.02 -1.81 -4.31
N LEU A 49 19.07 -1.04 -4.85
CA LEU A 49 18.65 -1.05 -6.25
C LEU A 49 19.65 -0.31 -7.18
N LEU A 50 20.37 0.68 -6.65
CA LEU A 50 21.39 1.44 -7.38
C LEU A 50 22.73 0.70 -7.48
N GLU A 51 23.08 -0.14 -6.51
CA GLU A 51 24.35 -0.89 -6.49
C GLU A 51 24.39 -2.09 -7.45
N ASP A 52 23.23 -2.65 -7.84
CA ASP A 52 23.13 -3.82 -8.72
C ASP A 52 23.07 -3.46 -10.23
N GLY A 53 23.50 -2.26 -10.61
CA GLY A 53 23.66 -1.83 -12.02
C GLY A 53 22.36 -1.72 -12.85
N GLY A 54 21.17 -1.79 -12.24
CA GLY A 54 19.90 -2.05 -12.94
C GLY A 54 18.99 -0.85 -13.21
N LEU A 55 19.21 0.33 -12.64
CA LEU A 55 18.40 1.52 -12.95
C LEU A 55 18.96 2.25 -14.18
N VAL A 56 18.67 1.69 -15.36
CA VAL A 56 19.14 2.16 -16.67
C VAL A 56 18.71 3.60 -17.01
N ASP A 57 17.80 4.20 -16.24
CA ASP A 57 17.48 5.62 -16.35
C ASP A 57 17.34 6.29 -14.96
N SER A 58 18.33 7.13 -14.64
CA SER A 58 18.33 7.96 -13.43
C SER A 58 17.20 9.00 -13.43
N ALA A 59 16.66 9.38 -14.59
CA ALA A 59 15.62 10.39 -14.68
C ALA A 59 14.27 9.89 -14.13
N LEU A 60 13.97 8.60 -14.31
CA LEU A 60 12.70 7.99 -13.88
C LEU A 60 12.70 7.50 -12.43
N LEU A 61 13.86 7.50 -11.75
CA LEU A 61 13.94 7.11 -10.35
C LEU A 61 13.12 8.04 -9.45
N GLY A 62 13.22 9.36 -9.67
CA GLY A 62 12.46 10.35 -8.91
C GLY A 62 10.94 10.17 -9.03
N PRO A 63 10.41 10.13 -10.28
CA PRO A 63 9.03 9.77 -10.55
C PRO A 63 8.59 8.46 -9.89
N ALA A 64 9.38 7.38 -10.01
CA ALA A 64 9.03 6.09 -9.43
C ALA A 64 8.89 6.15 -7.90
N VAL A 65 9.86 6.78 -7.23
CA VAL A 65 9.83 6.97 -5.77
C VAL A 65 8.63 7.81 -5.36
N HIS A 66 8.36 8.89 -6.09
CA HIS A 66 7.25 9.79 -5.77
C HIS A 66 5.89 9.11 -5.94
N LEU A 67 5.65 8.43 -7.07
CA LEU A 67 4.40 7.70 -7.33
C LEU A 67 4.14 6.61 -6.28
N VAL A 68 5.17 5.87 -5.87
CA VAL A 68 5.07 4.87 -4.79
C VAL A 68 4.62 5.50 -3.48
N ASN A 69 5.11 6.69 -3.15
CA ASN A 69 4.74 7.39 -1.92
C ASN A 69 3.30 7.92 -1.93
N LEU A 70 2.68 8.05 -3.11
CA LEU A 70 1.27 8.46 -3.26
C LEU A 70 0.29 7.29 -3.18
N VAL A 71 0.77 6.04 -3.23
CA VAL A 71 -0.08 4.86 -3.07
C VAL A 71 -0.69 4.88 -1.66
N PRO A 72 -2.04 4.88 -1.52
CA PRO A 72 -2.66 4.94 -0.22
C PRO A 72 -2.28 3.70 0.63
N PRO A 73 -1.67 3.88 1.82
CA PRO A 73 -1.15 2.77 2.62
C PRO A 73 -2.27 1.88 3.18
N THR A 74 -3.52 2.35 3.16
CA THR A 74 -4.69 1.60 3.60
C THR A 74 -5.33 0.77 2.48
N ALA A 75 -4.80 0.85 1.25
CA ALA A 75 -5.28 0.07 0.11
C ALA A 75 -4.78 -1.38 0.17
N SER A 76 -3.52 -1.62 0.52
CA SER A 76 -2.91 -2.96 0.62
C SER A 76 -1.96 -3.02 1.82
N LEU A 77 -1.82 -4.19 2.46
CA LEU A 77 -0.76 -4.40 3.46
C LEU A 77 0.61 -4.65 2.82
N ALA A 78 0.64 -4.97 1.52
CA ALA A 78 1.87 -5.11 0.78
C ALA A 78 2.55 -3.75 0.60
N VAL A 79 3.85 -3.70 0.82
CA VAL A 79 4.64 -2.48 0.61
C VAL A 79 4.83 -2.27 -0.90
N PRO A 80 4.43 -1.11 -1.45
CA PRO A 80 4.64 -0.81 -2.86
C PRO A 80 6.13 -0.74 -3.21
N SER A 81 6.49 -1.34 -4.34
CA SER A 81 7.86 -1.51 -4.83
C SER A 81 8.25 -0.40 -5.80
N VAL A 82 9.26 0.40 -5.42
CA VAL A 82 9.90 1.39 -6.30
C VAL A 82 10.49 0.73 -7.55
N ALA A 83 11.05 -0.48 -7.41
CA ALA A 83 11.62 -1.23 -8.53
C ALA A 83 10.56 -1.48 -9.61
N LEU A 84 9.41 -2.02 -9.19
CA LEU A 84 8.34 -2.40 -10.11
C LEU A 84 7.74 -1.16 -10.78
N VAL A 85 7.50 -0.09 -10.04
CA VAL A 85 7.01 1.17 -10.60
C VAL A 85 8.02 1.78 -11.58
N HIS A 86 9.32 1.77 -11.26
CA HIS A 86 10.36 2.22 -12.19
C HIS A 86 10.34 1.40 -13.48
N GLU A 87 10.27 0.07 -13.40
CA GLU A 87 10.18 -0.74 -14.60
C GLU A 87 8.90 -0.49 -15.41
N ILE A 88 7.77 -0.18 -14.76
CA ILE A 88 6.53 0.23 -15.44
C ILE A 88 6.78 1.51 -16.23
N LEU A 89 7.40 2.52 -15.60
CA LEU A 89 7.71 3.80 -16.24
C LEU A 89 8.63 3.61 -17.46
N VAL A 90 9.71 2.84 -17.30
CA VAL A 90 10.64 2.52 -18.40
C VAL A 90 9.94 1.81 -19.57
N ARG A 91 9.02 0.87 -19.28
CA ARG A 91 8.25 0.18 -20.33
C ARG A 91 7.21 1.07 -21.00
N SER A 92 6.66 2.02 -20.27
CA SER A 92 5.63 2.92 -20.77
C SER A 92 6.18 4.07 -21.62
N ASP A 93 7.44 4.46 -21.40
CA ASP A 93 8.14 5.53 -22.14
C ASP A 93 7.30 6.81 -22.28
N LEU A 94 6.66 7.21 -21.17
CA LEU A 94 5.73 8.35 -21.15
C LEU A 94 6.47 9.67 -20.95
N PRO A 95 5.98 10.77 -21.55
CA PRO A 95 6.53 12.09 -21.29
C PRO A 95 6.26 12.50 -19.84
N MET A 96 7.16 13.32 -19.29
CA MET A 96 7.12 13.72 -17.88
C MET A 96 5.81 14.40 -17.48
N ASP A 97 5.19 15.15 -18.39
CA ASP A 97 3.90 15.82 -18.16
C ASP A 97 2.76 14.82 -17.98
N THR A 98 2.75 13.71 -18.74
CA THR A 98 1.78 12.62 -18.58
C THR A 98 1.96 11.90 -17.24
N ILE A 99 3.21 11.69 -16.83
CA ILE A 99 3.52 11.14 -15.50
C ILE A 99 3.08 12.14 -14.41
N GLY A 100 3.29 13.44 -14.62
CA GLY A 100 2.81 14.52 -13.75
C GLY A 100 1.30 14.50 -13.59
N LEU A 101 0.53 14.26 -14.65
CA LEU A 101 -0.92 14.10 -14.56
C LEU A 101 -1.29 12.86 -13.72
N ALA A 102 -0.58 11.75 -13.87
CA ALA A 102 -0.79 10.57 -13.04
C ALA A 102 -0.48 10.85 -11.55
N VAL A 103 0.55 11.65 -11.26
CA VAL A 103 0.84 12.15 -9.90
C VAL A 103 -0.35 12.96 -9.36
N CYS A 104 -0.86 13.93 -10.11
CA CYS A 104 -2.02 14.73 -9.70
C CYS A 104 -3.28 13.88 -9.49
N ILE A 105 -3.49 12.85 -10.31
CA ILE A 105 -4.58 11.87 -10.16
C ILE A 105 -4.47 11.12 -8.82
N LEU A 106 -3.28 10.62 -8.49
CA LEU A 106 -3.05 9.87 -7.26
C LEU A 106 -3.16 10.74 -6.01
N ASP A 107 -2.62 11.96 -6.06
CA ASP A 107 -2.68 12.91 -4.94
C ASP A 107 -4.13 13.39 -4.65
N SER A 108 -4.97 13.39 -5.69
CA SER A 108 -6.39 13.78 -5.57
C SER A 108 -7.33 12.67 -5.12
N LEU A 109 -6.82 11.47 -4.79
CA LEU A 109 -7.66 10.36 -4.36
C LEU A 109 -8.33 10.66 -3.00
N SER A 110 -9.64 10.45 -2.94
CA SER A 110 -10.40 10.62 -1.70
C SER A 110 -10.02 9.58 -0.63
N SER A 111 -10.27 9.91 0.64
CA SER A 111 -10.05 9.00 1.77
C SER A 111 -10.87 7.70 1.71
N LYS A 112 -11.92 7.66 0.89
CA LYS A 112 -12.76 6.48 0.67
C LYS A 112 -12.21 5.53 -0.40
N PHE A 113 -11.27 5.99 -1.23
CA PHE A 113 -10.71 5.22 -2.33
C PHE A 113 -10.21 3.85 -1.86
N SER A 114 -9.37 3.80 -0.84
CA SER A 114 -8.78 2.56 -0.35
C SER A 114 -9.82 1.53 0.08
N LEU A 115 -10.89 1.97 0.75
CA LEU A 115 -11.96 1.06 1.17
C LEU A 115 -12.72 0.52 -0.05
N ASN A 116 -13.11 1.39 -0.97
CA ASN A 116 -13.86 0.98 -2.17
C ASN A 116 -13.03 0.04 -3.05
N TRP A 117 -11.76 0.38 -3.28
CA TRP A 117 -10.84 -0.47 -4.02
C TRP A 117 -10.72 -1.85 -3.38
N ARG A 118 -10.60 -1.92 -2.04
CA ARG A 118 -10.50 -3.21 -1.34
C ARG A 118 -11.74 -4.09 -1.44
N LEU A 119 -12.92 -3.48 -1.52
CA LEU A 119 -14.18 -4.21 -1.63
C LEU A 119 -14.44 -4.71 -3.05
N LEU A 120 -13.90 -4.02 -4.06
CA LEU A 120 -14.24 -4.27 -5.46
C LEU A 120 -13.13 -4.99 -6.24
N CYS A 121 -11.86 -4.78 -5.88
CA CYS A 121 -10.72 -5.31 -6.63
C CYS A 121 -10.75 -6.85 -6.63
N PRO A 122 -10.82 -7.49 -7.81
CA PRO A 122 -10.87 -8.94 -7.88
C PRO A 122 -9.53 -9.52 -7.46
N LEU A 123 -9.60 -10.50 -6.56
CA LEU A 123 -8.44 -11.25 -6.13
C LEU A 123 -7.94 -12.07 -7.31
N ALA A 124 -6.62 -12.12 -7.53
CA ALA A 124 -6.04 -12.92 -8.60
C ALA A 124 -6.40 -14.39 -8.34
N GLN A 125 -7.46 -14.86 -8.99
CA GLN A 125 -7.85 -16.26 -8.93
C GLN A 125 -6.77 -16.99 -9.71
N ARG A 126 -5.77 -17.51 -8.98
CA ARG A 126 -4.75 -18.36 -9.57
C ARG A 126 -5.51 -19.51 -10.20
N GLU A 127 -5.55 -19.54 -11.53
CA GLU A 127 -6.23 -20.58 -12.30
C GLU A 127 -5.75 -21.91 -11.74
N THR A 128 -6.62 -22.56 -10.98
CA THR A 128 -6.45 -23.95 -10.65
C THR A 128 -6.62 -24.66 -11.98
N LEU A 129 -5.49 -24.97 -12.62
CA LEU A 129 -5.38 -26.11 -13.51
C LEU A 129 -5.77 -27.36 -12.70
N SER A 130 -7.06 -27.50 -12.47
CA SER A 130 -7.69 -28.68 -11.91
C SER A 130 -7.89 -29.65 -13.06
N GLU A 131 -6.78 -30.17 -13.60
CA GLU A 131 -6.80 -31.53 -14.06
C GLU A 131 -6.89 -32.42 -12.81
N LEU A 132 -8.12 -32.62 -12.33
CA LEU A 132 -8.38 -33.51 -11.23
C LEU A 132 -8.30 -34.95 -11.76
N PRO A 133 -7.34 -35.79 -11.35
CA PRO A 133 -7.48 -37.22 -11.55
C PRO A 133 -8.64 -37.67 -10.66
N LYS A 134 -9.65 -38.31 -11.27
CA LYS A 134 -10.74 -39.02 -10.60
C LYS A 134 -10.18 -39.93 -9.48
N ARG A 135 -10.12 -39.44 -8.26
CA ARG A 135 -9.98 -40.28 -7.07
C ARG A 135 -11.03 -39.86 -6.07
N HIS A 136 -11.90 -40.83 -5.79
CA HIS A 136 -12.86 -40.83 -4.71
C HIS A 136 -12.14 -40.66 -3.37
N THR A 137 -12.04 -39.43 -2.92
CA THR A 137 -11.70 -39.07 -1.55
C THR A 137 -12.61 -37.91 -1.17
N LEU A 138 -13.11 -37.97 0.06
CA LEU A 138 -14.22 -37.19 0.62
C LEU A 138 -14.15 -35.69 0.29
N PRO A 139 -15.31 -35.00 0.15
CA PRO A 139 -15.33 -33.58 -0.18
C PRO A 139 -14.61 -32.79 0.90
N VAL A 140 -13.44 -32.24 0.55
CA VAL A 140 -12.78 -31.21 1.34
C VAL A 140 -13.76 -30.04 1.42
N SER A 141 -14.12 -29.68 2.65
CA SER A 141 -14.93 -28.52 2.99
C SER A 141 -14.46 -27.28 2.19
N PRO A 142 -15.37 -26.45 1.63
CA PRO A 142 -15.01 -25.26 0.86
C PRO A 142 -14.28 -24.17 1.69
N VAL A 143 -14.06 -24.42 2.98
CA VAL A 143 -13.30 -23.57 3.91
C VAL A 143 -11.78 -23.62 3.64
N GLY A 144 -11.31 -24.50 2.74
CA GLY A 144 -9.91 -24.64 2.34
C GLY A 144 -9.51 -23.90 1.06
N MET A 145 -10.40 -23.14 0.41
CA MET A 145 -9.93 -22.11 -0.52
C MET A 145 -9.24 -21.07 0.35
N ALA A 146 -7.91 -21.02 0.30
CA ALA A 146 -7.13 -19.95 0.91
C ALA A 146 -7.91 -18.66 0.71
N GLN A 147 -8.33 -18.01 1.79
CA GLN A 147 -8.83 -16.64 1.73
C GLN A 147 -7.75 -15.85 1.03
N LEU A 148 -7.91 -15.67 -0.28
CA LEU A 148 -7.07 -14.80 -1.08
C LEU A 148 -7.32 -13.44 -0.45
N HIS A 149 -6.39 -13.03 0.40
CA HIS A 149 -6.49 -11.75 1.08
C HIS A 149 -6.21 -10.67 0.04
N ILE A 150 -6.71 -9.46 0.26
CA ILE A 150 -6.44 -8.30 -0.62
C ILE A 150 -4.94 -8.15 -0.95
N ASP A 151 -4.08 -8.58 -0.04
CA ASP A 151 -2.61 -8.56 -0.20
C ASP A 151 -2.09 -9.42 -1.37
N CYS A 152 -2.93 -10.27 -1.97
CA CYS A 152 -2.57 -10.99 -3.19
C CYS A 152 -2.47 -10.08 -4.43
N VAL A 153 -3.02 -8.85 -4.38
CA VAL A 153 -2.91 -7.87 -5.46
C VAL A 153 -1.90 -6.79 -5.08
N GLY A 154 -0.78 -6.75 -5.81
CA GLY A 154 0.25 -5.72 -5.61
C GLY A 154 -0.35 -4.30 -5.83
N PRO A 155 -0.14 -3.36 -4.89
CA PRO A 155 -0.75 -2.03 -4.94
C PRO A 155 -0.21 -1.16 -6.09
N GLU A 156 0.86 -1.58 -6.77
CA GLU A 156 1.40 -0.92 -7.97
C GLU A 156 0.40 -0.92 -9.13
N VAL A 157 -0.63 -1.78 -9.10
CA VAL A 157 -1.76 -1.69 -10.06
C VAL A 157 -2.47 -0.35 -9.98
N ILE A 158 -2.47 0.32 -8.83
CA ILE A 158 -3.04 1.66 -8.65
C ILE A 158 -2.25 2.68 -9.45
N VAL A 159 -0.91 2.57 -9.44
CA VAL A 159 -0.02 3.42 -10.23
C VAL A 159 -0.20 3.14 -11.72
N LEU A 160 -0.22 1.86 -12.11
CA LEU A 160 -0.47 1.46 -13.50
C LEU A 160 -1.79 2.04 -14.02
N ALA A 161 -2.87 1.91 -13.25
CA ALA A 161 -4.19 2.43 -13.62
C ALA A 161 -4.21 3.96 -13.74
N ALA A 162 -3.53 4.69 -12.85
CA ALA A 162 -3.42 6.14 -12.93
C ALA A 162 -2.67 6.60 -14.19
N LEU A 163 -1.57 5.93 -14.55
CA LEU A 163 -0.84 6.20 -15.80
C LEU A 163 -1.70 5.92 -17.03
N THR A 164 -2.43 4.80 -17.02
CA THR A 164 -3.37 4.45 -18.10
C THR A 164 -4.46 5.51 -18.25
N ILE A 165 -5.04 6.00 -17.15
CA ILE A 165 -6.03 7.08 -17.19
C ILE A 165 -5.43 8.37 -17.76
N ALA A 166 -4.21 8.74 -17.35
CA ALA A 166 -3.53 9.93 -17.86
C ALA A 166 -3.31 9.86 -19.38
N VAL A 167 -2.85 8.70 -19.89
CA VAL A 167 -2.68 8.47 -21.33
C VAL A 167 -4.02 8.51 -22.06
N LYS A 168 -5.02 7.78 -21.56
CA LYS A 168 -6.38 7.78 -22.13
C LYS A 168 -7.01 9.17 -22.17
N PHE A 169 -6.63 10.06 -21.25
CA PHE A 169 -7.10 11.44 -21.21
C PHE A 169 -6.40 12.35 -22.22
N LEU A 170 -5.10 12.16 -22.46
CA LEU A 170 -4.29 13.02 -23.33
C LEU A 170 -4.23 12.55 -24.79
N GLU A 171 -4.42 11.26 -25.03
CA GLU A 171 -4.33 10.66 -26.36
C GLU A 171 -5.71 10.25 -26.90
N ASP A 172 -5.97 10.59 -28.17
CA ASP A 172 -7.20 10.21 -28.86
C ASP A 172 -7.23 8.70 -29.21
N CYS A 173 -6.06 8.09 -29.38
CA CYS A 173 -5.92 6.68 -29.73
C CYS A 173 -5.60 5.87 -28.48
N GLN A 174 -6.60 5.16 -27.95
CA GLN A 174 -6.43 4.37 -26.73
C GLN A 174 -6.17 2.90 -27.08
N GLU A 175 -5.16 2.34 -26.43
CA GLU A 175 -4.89 0.90 -26.50
C GLU A 175 -5.88 0.12 -25.60
N PRO A 176 -6.18 -1.14 -25.91
CA PRO A 176 -7.05 -1.95 -25.06
C PRO A 176 -6.38 -2.27 -23.71
N THR A 177 -7.17 -2.55 -22.67
CA THR A 177 -6.64 -2.92 -21.32
C THR A 177 -5.61 -4.06 -21.38
N GLN A 178 -5.78 -5.01 -22.31
CA GLN A 178 -4.83 -6.11 -22.52
C GLN A 178 -3.43 -5.64 -22.93
N TYR A 179 -3.32 -4.54 -23.68
CA TYR A 179 -2.03 -3.93 -24.01
C TYR A 179 -1.34 -3.44 -22.73
N TYR A 180 -2.01 -2.64 -21.91
CA TYR A 180 -1.42 -2.13 -20.66
C TYR A 180 -1.06 -3.28 -19.70
N ALA A 181 -1.91 -4.31 -19.59
CA ALA A 181 -1.62 -5.49 -18.77
C ALA A 181 -0.33 -6.19 -19.20
N SER A 182 -0.13 -6.39 -20.51
CA SER A 182 1.01 -7.13 -21.05
C SER A 182 2.27 -6.26 -21.22
N ALA A 183 2.15 -5.13 -21.92
CA ALA A 183 3.26 -4.24 -22.24
C ALA A 183 3.80 -3.50 -21.02
N TRP A 184 2.93 -2.97 -20.15
CA TRP A 184 3.36 -2.21 -18.98
C TRP A 184 3.37 -3.05 -17.70
N GLY A 185 2.37 -3.92 -17.52
CA GLY A 185 2.22 -4.76 -16.33
C GLY A 185 2.99 -6.10 -16.37
N LYS A 186 3.58 -6.51 -17.51
CA LYS A 186 4.17 -7.85 -17.69
C LYS A 186 3.22 -9.00 -17.32
N ASN A 187 1.92 -8.82 -17.53
CA ASN A 187 0.85 -9.76 -17.14
C ASN A 187 0.80 -10.09 -15.63
N GLN A 188 1.31 -9.19 -14.77
CA GLN A 188 1.20 -9.36 -13.31
C GLN A 188 -0.23 -9.17 -12.80
N TRP A 189 -1.04 -8.38 -13.52
CA TRP A 189 -2.43 -8.11 -13.18
C TRP A 189 -3.36 -8.48 -14.33
N THR A 190 -4.56 -8.94 -13.98
CA THR A 190 -5.59 -9.25 -14.96
C THR A 190 -6.23 -7.98 -15.51
N CYS A 191 -6.87 -8.07 -16.67
CA CYS A 191 -7.62 -6.94 -17.23
C CYS A 191 -8.74 -6.48 -16.28
N ASP A 192 -9.37 -7.40 -15.54
CA ASP A 192 -10.42 -7.08 -14.58
C ASP A 192 -9.87 -6.28 -13.39
N GLN A 193 -8.69 -6.62 -12.88
CA GLN A 193 -8.02 -5.87 -11.82
C GLN A 193 -7.72 -4.44 -12.26
N ILE A 194 -7.19 -4.28 -13.47
CA ILE A 194 -6.86 -2.97 -14.03
C ILE A 194 -8.15 -2.15 -14.24
N ASN A 195 -9.16 -2.73 -14.91
CA ASN A 195 -10.43 -2.06 -15.20
C ASN A 195 -11.18 -1.64 -13.92
N VAL A 196 -11.20 -2.49 -12.89
CA VAL A 196 -11.82 -2.14 -11.60
C VAL A 196 -11.03 -1.04 -10.90
N THR A 197 -9.70 -1.11 -10.92
CA THR A 197 -8.85 -0.08 -10.32
C THR A 197 -9.03 1.26 -11.02
N GLU A 198 -9.05 1.29 -12.36
CA GLU A 198 -9.36 2.49 -13.14
C GLU A 198 -10.72 3.08 -12.75
N ARG A 199 -11.77 2.24 -12.65
CA ARG A 199 -13.10 2.69 -12.22
C ARG A 199 -13.08 3.28 -10.82
N CYS A 200 -12.42 2.63 -9.86
CA CYS A 200 -12.33 3.14 -8.49
C CYS A 200 -11.63 4.50 -8.42
N ILE A 201 -10.57 4.71 -9.22
CA ILE A 201 -9.89 6.00 -9.33
C ILE A 201 -10.86 7.04 -9.89
N MET A 202 -11.51 6.74 -11.02
CA MET A 202 -12.45 7.66 -11.69
C MET A 202 -13.64 8.04 -10.81
N GLU A 203 -14.22 7.09 -10.09
CA GLU A 203 -15.29 7.34 -9.12
C GLU A 203 -14.81 8.20 -7.95
N SER A 204 -13.60 7.96 -7.44
CA SER A 204 -12.99 8.75 -6.36
C SER A 204 -12.81 10.22 -6.76
N LEU A 205 -12.42 10.47 -8.02
CA LEU A 205 -12.29 11.81 -8.59
C LEU A 205 -13.64 12.44 -8.98
N GLY A 206 -14.74 11.69 -8.91
CA GLY A 206 -16.04 12.11 -9.44
C GLY A 206 -16.00 12.36 -10.95
N TYR A 207 -15.18 11.60 -11.68
CA TYR A 207 -14.97 11.69 -13.13
C TYR A 207 -14.46 13.06 -13.63
N ARG A 208 -13.78 13.84 -12.78
CA ARG A 208 -13.24 15.15 -13.13
C ARG A 208 -11.71 15.12 -13.23
N ILE A 209 -11.18 14.72 -14.39
CA ILE A 209 -9.73 14.75 -14.66
C ILE A 209 -9.28 16.14 -15.14
N LEU A 210 -10.08 16.83 -15.96
CA LEU A 210 -9.69 18.10 -16.59
C LEU A 210 -9.12 19.15 -15.62
N PRO A 211 -9.65 19.34 -14.39
CA PRO A 211 -9.09 20.30 -13.44
C PRO A 211 -7.67 19.94 -12.96
N LEU A 212 -7.26 18.67 -13.08
CA LEU A 212 -5.93 18.18 -12.73
C LEU A 212 -4.92 18.43 -13.85
N TRP A 213 -5.40 18.62 -15.08
CA TRP A 213 -4.57 19.02 -16.22
C TRP A 213 -4.38 20.55 -16.24
N ASP A 214 -3.81 21.06 -15.16
CA ASP A 214 -3.46 22.46 -15.00
C ASP A 214 -1.93 22.62 -15.08
N PRO A 215 -1.37 23.50 -15.93
CA PRO A 215 0.08 23.63 -16.09
C PRO A 215 0.85 23.92 -14.80
N VAL A 216 0.22 24.61 -13.83
CA VAL A 216 0.85 24.87 -12.53
C VAL A 216 0.92 23.58 -11.71
N LEU A 217 -0.18 22.84 -11.59
CA LEU A 217 -0.21 21.55 -10.90
C LEU A 217 0.76 20.54 -11.53
N ILE A 218 0.81 20.47 -12.86
CA ILE A 218 1.75 19.58 -13.56
C ILE A 218 3.20 20.00 -13.29
N GLY A 219 3.51 21.30 -13.36
CA GLY A 219 4.85 21.80 -13.05
C GLY A 219 5.28 21.50 -11.61
N ASP A 220 4.38 21.65 -10.64
CA ASP A 220 4.62 21.32 -9.23
C ASP A 220 4.85 19.81 -9.05
N ALA A 221 4.04 18.98 -9.69
CA ALA A 221 4.22 17.53 -9.68
C ALA A 221 5.59 17.11 -10.24
N VAL A 222 6.04 17.73 -11.34
CA VAL A 222 7.38 17.47 -11.90
C VAL A 222 8.48 17.87 -10.91
N ASN A 223 8.37 19.03 -10.27
CA ASN A 223 9.34 19.48 -9.26
C ASN A 223 9.41 18.52 -8.05
N ASP A 224 8.27 17.99 -7.63
CA ASP A 224 8.19 17.03 -6.52
C ASP A 224 8.79 15.66 -6.89
N MET A 225 8.57 15.18 -8.11
CA MET A 225 9.23 13.98 -8.63
C MET A 225 10.76 14.13 -8.66
N GLU A 226 11.28 15.26 -9.14
CA GLU A 226 12.72 15.52 -9.11
C GLU A 226 13.27 15.57 -7.68
N ARG A 227 12.52 16.21 -6.76
CA ARG A 227 12.90 16.32 -5.35
C ARG A 227 12.95 14.94 -4.69
N ALA A 228 12.00 14.06 -4.99
CA ALA A 228 12.00 12.68 -4.52
C ALA A 228 13.26 11.92 -5.01
N GLY A 229 13.65 12.12 -6.27
CA GLY A 229 14.87 11.52 -6.83
C GLY A 229 16.14 11.97 -6.09
N ARG A 230 16.27 13.27 -5.82
CA ARG A 230 17.40 13.82 -5.04
C ARG A 230 17.47 13.22 -3.63
N GLN A 231 16.33 13.04 -2.97
CA GLN A 231 16.25 12.45 -1.63
C GLN A 231 16.58 10.95 -1.62
N ALA A 232 16.21 10.22 -2.68
CA ALA A 232 16.53 8.80 -2.81
C ALA A 232 18.04 8.54 -2.99
N LEU A 233 18.75 9.43 -3.72
CA LEU A 233 20.20 9.36 -3.89
C LEU A 233 20.97 9.72 -2.61
N TYR A 234 20.46 10.70 -1.86
CA TYR A 234 21.07 11.23 -0.65
C TYR A 234 20.12 11.20 0.55
N PRO A 235 19.71 10.02 1.06
CA PRO A 235 18.97 9.92 2.30
C PRO A 235 19.70 10.67 3.41
N PRO A 236 18.96 11.38 4.29
CA PRO A 236 19.54 12.17 5.35
C PRO A 236 20.46 11.28 6.20
N GLN A 237 21.73 11.67 6.29
CA GLN A 237 22.67 11.06 7.22
C GLN A 237 22.03 11.08 8.61
N PRO A 238 22.05 9.97 9.37
CA PRO A 238 21.61 10.00 10.76
C PRO A 238 22.42 11.09 11.43
N ARG A 239 21.72 12.12 11.95
CA ARG A 239 22.36 13.17 12.74
C ARG A 239 23.16 12.44 13.80
N LYS A 240 24.50 12.51 13.71
CA LYS A 240 25.37 12.00 14.77
C LYS A 240 24.88 12.69 16.03
N SER A 241 24.19 11.95 16.89
CA SER A 241 23.87 12.38 18.22
C SER A 241 25.21 12.78 18.83
N GLU A 242 25.39 14.09 19.03
CA GLU A 242 26.50 14.60 19.81
C GLU A 242 26.48 13.83 21.13
N LYS A 243 27.57 13.12 21.38
CA LYS A 243 27.75 12.31 22.57
C LYS A 243 27.61 13.24 23.78
N HIS A 244 26.44 13.25 24.41
CA HIS A 244 26.36 13.60 25.81
C HIS A 244 27.18 12.56 26.56
N GLN A 245 28.32 13.01 27.09
CA GLN A 245 29.17 12.23 27.98
C GLN A 245 28.33 11.81 29.19
N ARG A 246 27.84 10.58 29.20
CA ARG A 246 27.30 9.96 30.40
C ARG A 246 28.27 8.88 30.84
N SER A 247 28.70 9.04 32.10
CA SER A 247 29.69 8.30 32.84
C SER A 247 29.74 6.80 32.52
N GLN A 248 30.95 6.30 32.32
CA GLN A 248 31.27 4.88 32.29
C GLN A 248 31.06 4.30 33.70
N SER A 249 30.30 3.20 33.79
CA SER A 249 30.32 2.31 34.95
C SER A 249 30.59 0.90 34.44
N GLU A 250 31.68 0.37 34.95
CA GLU A 250 32.31 -0.91 34.69
C GLU A 250 31.39 -2.08 35.10
N ALA A 251 31.08 -2.99 34.17
CA ALA A 251 30.28 -4.18 34.45
C ALA A 251 31.21 -5.37 34.71
N VAL A 252 31.17 -5.88 35.94
CA VAL A 252 31.82 -7.11 36.39
C VAL A 252 31.12 -8.33 35.77
N THR A 253 31.89 -9.12 35.02
CA THR A 253 31.46 -10.40 34.45
C THR A 253 31.38 -11.46 35.56
N GLY A 254 30.18 -11.85 35.97
CA GLY A 254 29.92 -12.87 36.99
C GLY A 254 29.23 -14.11 36.41
N LEU A 255 29.89 -15.26 36.54
CA LEU A 255 29.54 -16.59 36.02
C LEU A 255 28.21 -17.15 36.53
N GLY A 256 27.53 -17.91 35.66
CA GLY A 256 26.15 -18.33 35.83
C GLY A 256 25.90 -19.61 36.64
N LEU A 257 24.61 -19.88 36.83
CA LEU A 257 24.02 -21.18 37.18
C LEU A 257 22.59 -21.24 36.58
N PRO A 258 22.18 -22.33 35.92
CA PRO A 258 20.80 -22.54 35.50
C PRO A 258 20.03 -23.28 36.61
N LEU A 259 18.90 -22.73 37.04
CA LEU A 259 17.93 -23.47 37.86
C LEU A 259 16.52 -23.21 37.33
N THR A 260 16.02 -24.18 36.55
CA THR A 260 14.59 -24.46 36.35
C THR A 260 14.07 -25.35 37.50
N PRO A 261 12.76 -25.65 37.59
CA PRO A 261 11.62 -24.75 37.81
C PRO A 261 10.78 -25.25 39.03
N ALA A 262 9.86 -24.45 39.56
CA ALA A 262 8.87 -24.95 40.53
C ALA A 262 7.45 -24.51 40.16
N GLU A 263 6.58 -25.51 40.08
CA GLU A 263 5.16 -25.55 39.77
C GLU A 263 4.32 -24.66 40.72
N THR A 264 3.18 -24.10 40.31
CA THR A 264 1.80 -24.62 40.48
C THR A 264 0.83 -23.41 40.38
N PRO A 265 -0.52 -23.54 40.42
CA PRO A 265 -1.42 -24.60 39.96
C PRO A 265 -2.60 -24.09 39.09
N VAL A 266 -3.30 -25.05 38.49
CA VAL A 266 -4.59 -24.95 37.79
C VAL A 266 -5.71 -24.61 38.78
N LEU A 267 -6.62 -23.72 38.39
CA LEU A 267 -7.92 -23.55 39.06
C LEU A 267 -9.06 -23.69 38.05
N GLU A 268 -9.76 -24.79 38.25
CA GLU A 268 -10.97 -25.29 37.65
C GLU A 268 -12.19 -24.47 38.13
N ASN A 269 -13.08 -24.08 37.21
CA ASN A 269 -14.54 -24.04 37.37
C ASN A 269 -15.20 -23.36 36.16
N GLY A 270 -15.92 -24.13 35.34
CA GLY A 270 -16.98 -23.61 34.45
C GLY A 270 -18.35 -23.68 35.13
N PRO A 271 -19.47 -23.73 34.38
CA PRO A 271 -19.79 -22.99 33.17
C PRO A 271 -21.11 -22.20 33.34
N ALA A 272 -21.37 -21.20 32.49
CA ALA A 272 -22.73 -20.67 32.29
C ALA A 272 -22.93 -20.33 30.82
N VAL A 273 -23.63 -21.23 30.15
CA VAL A 273 -24.24 -21.07 28.83
C VAL A 273 -25.32 -20.01 28.93
N VAL A 274 -25.24 -18.96 28.11
CA VAL A 274 -26.38 -18.10 27.79
C VAL A 274 -26.43 -17.92 26.28
N VAL A 275 -27.41 -18.61 25.69
CA VAL A 275 -27.91 -18.39 24.33
C VAL A 275 -29.04 -17.36 24.42
N PRO A 276 -29.11 -16.41 23.49
CA PRO A 276 -30.39 -16.07 22.88
C PRO A 276 -30.24 -16.12 21.35
N LEU A 277 -30.90 -17.07 20.71
CA LEU A 277 -32.26 -16.96 20.18
C LEU A 277 -32.27 -16.20 18.85
N VAL A 278 -32.27 -17.03 17.80
CA VAL A 278 -32.64 -16.72 16.42
C VAL A 278 -34.06 -16.20 16.40
N ASP A 279 -34.28 -15.04 15.79
CA ASP A 279 -35.60 -14.67 15.26
C ASP A 279 -35.50 -14.53 13.74
N GLY A 280 -36.32 -15.33 13.07
CA GLY A 280 -36.38 -15.46 11.63
C GLY A 280 -37.43 -14.51 11.07
N GLY A 281 -36.97 -13.52 10.31
CA GLY A 281 -37.83 -12.67 9.47
C GLY A 281 -37.60 -13.00 8.00
N GLU A 282 -38.33 -13.99 7.48
CA GLU A 282 -38.56 -14.15 6.04
C GLU A 282 -39.24 -12.89 5.48
N MET A 283 -38.55 -12.15 4.61
CA MET A 283 -39.20 -11.20 3.71
C MET A 283 -39.05 -11.70 2.27
N ARG A 284 -40.08 -12.45 1.89
CA ARG A 284 -40.36 -12.98 0.57
C ARG A 284 -40.83 -11.83 -0.32
N VAL A 285 -39.94 -11.26 -1.14
CA VAL A 285 -40.35 -10.35 -2.22
C VAL A 285 -40.48 -11.15 -3.51
N THR A 286 -41.70 -11.11 -4.02
CA THR A 286 -42.21 -11.80 -5.20
C THR A 286 -41.55 -11.30 -6.49
N PHE A 287 -41.09 -12.25 -7.30
CA PHE A 287 -40.82 -12.08 -8.72
C PHE A 287 -42.11 -11.69 -9.45
N GLY A 288 -42.10 -10.52 -10.10
CA GLY A 288 -43.07 -10.12 -11.12
C GLY A 288 -42.32 -9.89 -12.42
N GLY A 289 -42.45 -10.84 -13.34
CA GLY A 289 -41.94 -10.69 -14.70
C GLY A 289 -42.92 -9.93 -15.58
N GLU A 290 -42.39 -9.08 -16.45
CA GLU A 290 -43.00 -8.66 -17.71
C GLU A 290 -41.88 -8.08 -18.59
N GLY A 291 -41.38 -8.89 -19.52
CA GLY A 291 -40.98 -8.38 -20.84
C GLY A 291 -42.17 -8.55 -21.80
N PRO A 292 -42.10 -8.15 -23.09
CA PRO A 292 -40.93 -7.65 -23.83
C PRO A 292 -41.23 -6.38 -24.67
N ALA A 293 -40.18 -5.69 -25.15
CA ALA A 293 -40.24 -4.93 -26.40
C ALA A 293 -38.84 -4.84 -27.02
N SER A 294 -38.61 -5.72 -28.00
CA SER A 294 -37.51 -5.64 -28.95
C SER A 294 -37.72 -4.41 -29.83
N VAL A 295 -36.81 -3.44 -29.74
CA VAL A 295 -36.75 -2.31 -30.69
C VAL A 295 -35.52 -2.52 -31.56
N ALA A 296 -35.79 -2.72 -32.84
CA ALA A 296 -34.83 -2.96 -33.89
C ALA A 296 -33.92 -1.74 -34.12
N CYS A 297 -32.63 -2.01 -34.31
CA CYS A 297 -31.63 -1.07 -34.80
C CYS A 297 -31.94 -0.65 -36.25
N PRO A 298 -31.86 0.64 -36.61
CA PRO A 298 -31.75 1.03 -38.00
C PRO A 298 -30.31 0.89 -38.50
N GLU A 299 -30.19 0.01 -39.49
CA GLU A 299 -29.03 -0.29 -40.33
C GLU A 299 -28.61 0.96 -41.13
N LEU A 300 -27.49 1.60 -40.77
CA LEU A 300 -26.90 2.68 -41.58
C LEU A 300 -25.87 2.11 -42.55
N HIS A 301 -26.25 2.15 -43.82
CA HIS A 301 -25.44 1.77 -44.98
C HIS A 301 -24.24 2.72 -45.20
N LEU A 302 -23.11 2.09 -45.57
CA LEU A 302 -21.79 2.63 -45.94
C LEU A 302 -21.80 3.83 -46.92
N PRO A 303 -20.62 4.49 -47.04
CA PRO A 303 -19.93 4.32 -48.33
C PRO A 303 -18.49 3.78 -48.20
N ARG A 304 -18.26 2.76 -49.02
CA ARG A 304 -17.05 1.96 -49.19
C ARG A 304 -15.99 2.79 -49.95
N GLY A 305 -14.91 3.16 -49.26
CA GLY A 305 -13.78 3.87 -49.86
C GLY A 305 -13.06 3.05 -50.92
N LYS A 306 -12.91 3.63 -52.12
CA LYS A 306 -12.19 3.06 -53.27
C LYS A 306 -10.68 3.03 -52.98
N ARG A 307 -10.08 1.83 -52.96
CA ARG A 307 -8.61 1.65 -52.98
C ARG A 307 -8.08 2.07 -54.36
N LYS A 308 -7.18 3.06 -54.39
CA LYS A 308 -6.36 3.41 -55.56
C LYS A 308 -5.22 2.39 -55.68
N THR A 309 -5.14 1.73 -56.82
CA THR A 309 -4.00 0.94 -57.29
C THR A 309 -2.94 1.88 -57.86
N PHE A 310 -1.68 1.70 -57.45
CA PHE A 310 -0.53 2.36 -58.07
C PHE A 310 0.03 1.47 -59.19
N PRO A 311 0.47 2.03 -60.33
CA PRO A 311 1.16 1.28 -61.36
C PRO A 311 2.66 1.14 -61.02
N THR A 312 3.16 -0.08 -61.14
CA THR A 312 4.57 -0.41 -61.27
C THR A 312 5.01 -0.11 -62.71
N SER A 313 5.97 0.81 -62.87
CA SER A 313 6.75 0.96 -64.10
C SER A 313 8.10 0.29 -63.93
N GLY A 314 8.49 -0.47 -64.95
CA GLY A 314 9.88 -0.88 -65.18
C GLY A 314 10.73 0.22 -65.80
#